data_AF-A0A5B2WT72-F1
#
_entry.id   AF-A0A5B2WT72-F1
#
_cell.length_a   1.000
_cell.length_b   1.000
_cell.length_c   1.000
_cell.angle_alpha   90.00
_cell.angle_beta   90.00
_cell.angle_gamma   90.00
#
_symmetry.space_group_name_H-M   'P 1'
#
loop_
_entity.id
_entity.type
_entity.pdbx_description
1 polymer ?
#
loop_
_entity_poly.entity_id
_entity_poly.type
_entity_poly.pdbx_seq_one_letter_code
_entity_poly.pdbx_strand_id
1 'polypeptide(L)'
;MDGSNELDAPALRRLAELVHRGTGDEDGDAELAQRLVRLADTGEAHQLDLNTLLRLPDLVYRGADDEVGDPDLAERPLRLAAATGDVRAVESLGSFLLWAQDDGEAARPWLLRGAELGDGNAMANLGDMSDFEEDEEQAELWYARAVEAGNERAGAELAALRELRERRES
;
A
#
# COMPACT_ATOMS: atom_id res chain seq x y z
N MET A 1 -1.07 -14.28 -19.88
CA MET A 1 -0.66 -13.92 -18.52
C MET A 1 0.02 -12.59 -18.66
N ASP A 2 -0.62 -11.56 -18.13
CA ASP A 2 -0.16 -10.19 -18.15
C ASP A 2 1.19 -10.10 -17.42
N GLY A 3 2.23 -9.61 -18.11
CA GLY A 3 3.59 -9.46 -17.58
C GLY A 3 3.73 -8.36 -16.53
N SER A 4 2.65 -7.67 -16.16
CA SER A 4 2.67 -6.50 -15.27
C SER A 4 2.96 -6.81 -13.79
N ASN A 5 2.94 -8.09 -13.38
CA ASN A 5 3.17 -8.50 -11.99
C ASN A 5 4.55 -9.13 -11.72
N GLU A 6 5.45 -9.19 -12.70
CA GLU A 6 6.77 -9.82 -12.51
C GLU A 6 7.85 -8.75 -12.24
N LEU A 7 8.73 -9.03 -11.28
CA LEU A 7 9.96 -8.26 -11.07
C LEU A 7 11.05 -8.80 -11.99
N ASP A 8 11.02 -8.37 -13.25
CA ASP A 8 12.01 -8.72 -14.24
C ASP A 8 13.38 -8.02 -14.01
N ALA A 9 14.40 -8.44 -14.75
CA ALA A 9 15.75 -7.89 -14.59
C ALA A 9 15.81 -6.35 -14.80
N PRO A 10 15.14 -5.75 -15.79
CA PRO A 10 15.02 -4.29 -15.89
C PRO A 10 14.41 -3.64 -14.66
N ALA A 11 13.29 -4.15 -14.13
CA ALA A 11 12.64 -3.61 -12.94
C ALA A 11 13.56 -3.70 -11.71
N LEU A 12 14.23 -4.82 -11.51
CA LEU A 12 15.17 -5.01 -10.40
C LEU A 12 16.37 -4.05 -10.45
N ARG A 13 16.92 -3.79 -11.65
CA ARG A 13 17.99 -2.79 -11.79
C ARG A 13 17.49 -1.39 -11.48
N ARG A 14 16.29 -1.05 -11.94
CA ARG A 14 15.71 0.26 -11.69
C ARG A 14 15.36 0.48 -10.22
N LEU A 15 14.85 -0.56 -9.55
CA LEU A 15 14.67 -0.57 -8.09
C LEU A 15 16.00 -0.36 -7.37
N ALA A 16 17.06 -1.05 -7.78
CA ALA A 16 18.39 -0.86 -7.19
C ALA A 16 18.89 0.57 -7.33
N GLU A 17 18.69 1.20 -8.48
CA GLU A 17 19.04 2.61 -8.73
C GLU A 17 18.23 3.58 -7.87
N LEU A 18 16.94 3.33 -7.68
CA LEU A 18 16.08 4.18 -6.85
C LEU A 18 16.41 4.03 -5.37
N VAL A 19 16.57 2.78 -4.90
CA VAL A 19 17.02 2.49 -3.54
C VAL A 19 18.36 3.18 -3.31
N HIS A 20 19.39 2.94 -4.12
CA HIS A 20 20.70 3.57 -3.90
C HIS A 20 20.68 5.11 -3.88
N ARG A 21 19.75 5.74 -4.60
CA ARG A 21 19.63 7.21 -4.65
C ARG A 21 18.92 7.79 -3.42
N GLY A 22 17.90 7.11 -2.89
CA GLY A 22 17.09 7.60 -1.78
C GLY A 22 17.74 7.48 -0.39
N THR A 23 18.91 6.86 -0.29
CA THR A 23 19.38 6.29 0.99
C THR A 23 20.52 7.04 1.65
N GLY A 24 21.10 8.03 0.97
CA GLY A 24 22.36 8.62 1.42
C GLY A 24 23.42 7.55 1.72
N ASP A 25 24.10 7.67 2.86
CA ASP A 25 25.14 6.75 3.34
C ASP A 25 24.61 5.63 4.27
N GLU A 26 23.33 5.27 4.21
CA GLU A 26 22.80 4.15 5.02
C GLU A 26 23.26 2.79 4.46
N ASP A 27 24.17 2.13 5.18
CA ASP A 27 24.81 0.85 4.80
C ASP A 27 23.78 -0.24 4.40
N GLY A 28 22.62 -0.27 5.07
CA GLY A 28 21.60 -1.31 4.91
C GLY A 28 20.84 -1.24 3.58
N ASP A 29 20.66 -0.05 3.01
CA ASP A 29 20.02 0.09 1.71
C ASP A 29 21.00 -0.05 0.55
N ALA A 30 22.26 0.35 0.75
CA ALA A 30 23.32 0.09 -0.21
C ALA A 30 23.51 -1.42 -0.44
N GLU A 31 23.44 -2.24 0.61
CA GLU A 31 23.47 -3.70 0.49
C GLU A 31 22.23 -4.23 -0.26
N LEU A 32 21.05 -3.68 0.03
CA LEU A 32 19.81 -4.05 -0.68
C LEU A 32 19.91 -3.73 -2.18
N ALA A 33 20.39 -2.54 -2.55
CA ALA A 33 20.60 -2.17 -3.94
C ALA A 33 21.56 -3.15 -4.66
N GLN A 34 22.68 -3.52 -4.02
CA GLN A 34 23.61 -4.51 -4.57
C GLN A 34 22.97 -5.90 -4.70
N ARG A 35 22.14 -6.30 -3.73
CA ARG A 35 21.38 -7.56 -3.81
C ARG A 35 20.41 -7.54 -4.99
N LEU A 36 19.68 -6.45 -5.21
CA LEU A 36 18.76 -6.31 -6.34
C LEU A 36 19.47 -6.42 -7.70
N VAL A 37 20.64 -5.80 -7.86
CA VAL A 37 21.46 -5.95 -9.08
C VAL A 37 21.87 -7.41 -9.30
N ARG A 38 22.33 -8.10 -8.24
CA ARG A 38 22.70 -9.52 -8.36
C ARG A 38 21.52 -10.39 -8.77
N LEU A 39 20.34 -10.18 -8.17
CA LEU A 39 19.13 -10.93 -8.54
C LEU A 39 18.69 -10.63 -9.98
N ALA A 40 18.91 -9.40 -10.47
CA ALA A 40 18.68 -9.06 -11.86
C ALA A 40 19.63 -9.78 -12.82
N ASP A 41 20.90 -9.95 -12.41
CA ASP A 41 21.92 -10.67 -13.20
C ASP A 41 21.67 -12.19 -13.22
N THR A 42 21.17 -12.76 -12.12
CA THR A 42 20.92 -14.21 -12.01
C THR A 42 19.51 -14.62 -12.43
N GLY A 43 18.56 -13.68 -12.55
CA GLY A 43 17.15 -13.97 -12.82
C GLY A 43 16.41 -14.56 -11.62
N GLU A 44 16.89 -14.31 -10.41
CA GLU A 44 16.41 -14.95 -9.17
C GLU A 44 15.49 -14.04 -8.34
N ALA A 45 14.65 -13.24 -9.00
CA ALA A 45 13.71 -12.32 -8.34
C ALA A 45 12.84 -12.98 -7.24
N HIS A 46 12.52 -14.28 -7.41
CA HIS A 46 11.79 -15.11 -6.45
C HIS A 46 12.49 -15.28 -5.09
N GLN A 47 13.78 -14.94 -4.97
CA GLN A 47 14.52 -14.96 -3.71
C GLN A 47 14.27 -13.71 -2.84
N LEU A 48 13.50 -12.74 -3.32
CA LEU A 48 13.04 -11.62 -2.51
C LEU A 48 12.00 -12.13 -1.49
N ASP A 49 12.30 -11.89 -0.21
CA ASP A 49 11.37 -12.20 0.87
C ASP A 49 10.28 -11.14 0.99
N LEU A 50 9.20 -11.50 1.70
CA LEU A 50 8.04 -10.64 1.91
C LEU A 50 8.40 -9.30 2.56
N ASN A 51 9.33 -9.29 3.53
CA ASN A 51 9.72 -8.06 4.21
C ASN A 51 10.44 -7.10 3.25
N THR A 52 11.26 -7.65 2.35
CA THR A 52 11.91 -6.86 1.30
C THR A 52 10.88 -6.28 0.35
N LEU A 53 9.93 -7.10 -0.11
CA LEU A 53 8.85 -6.66 -0.99
C LEU A 53 7.99 -5.55 -0.38
N LEU A 54 7.71 -5.61 0.92
CA LEU A 54 6.93 -4.59 1.64
C LEU A 54 7.72 -3.29 1.91
N ARG A 55 9.06 -3.36 1.95
CA ARG A 55 9.90 -2.19 2.21
C ARG A 55 10.24 -1.40 0.94
N LEU A 56 10.37 -2.08 -0.21
CA LEU A 56 10.72 -1.44 -1.48
C LEU A 56 9.84 -0.23 -1.86
N PRO A 57 8.50 -0.26 -1.72
CA PRO A 57 7.64 0.86 -2.11
C PRO A 57 8.00 2.15 -1.39
N ASP A 58 8.28 2.09 -0.08
CA ASP A 58 8.62 3.27 0.72
C ASP A 58 9.97 3.87 0.25
N LEU A 59 10.96 3.01 -0.02
CA LEU A 59 12.28 3.41 -0.50
C LEU A 59 12.24 4.05 -1.90
N VAL A 60 11.34 3.61 -2.78
CA VAL A 60 11.32 4.06 -4.19
C VAL A 60 10.24 5.10 -4.50
N TYR A 61 9.24 5.24 -3.64
CA TYR A 61 8.14 6.18 -3.79
C TYR A 61 8.21 7.37 -2.83
N ARG A 62 8.63 7.15 -1.56
CA ARG A 62 8.68 8.18 -0.51
C ARG A 62 10.09 8.72 -0.21
N GLY A 63 11.15 7.98 -0.56
CA GLY A 63 12.55 8.31 -0.21
C GLY A 63 13.28 9.31 -1.12
N ALA A 64 12.60 10.00 -2.04
CA ALA A 64 13.23 11.00 -2.90
C ALA A 64 12.81 12.41 -2.46
N ASP A 65 13.63 13.05 -1.63
CA ASP A 65 13.51 14.47 -1.28
C ASP A 65 13.58 15.31 -2.57
N ASP A 66 12.41 15.65 -3.12
CA ASP A 66 12.13 16.51 -4.28
C ASP A 66 12.04 15.86 -5.69
N GLU A 67 12.04 14.53 -5.83
CA GLU A 67 11.77 13.85 -7.13
C GLU A 67 10.58 12.89 -7.07
N VAL A 68 9.78 12.87 -8.14
CA VAL A 68 8.65 11.96 -8.31
C VAL A 68 9.19 10.51 -8.35
N GLY A 69 8.87 9.72 -7.33
CA GLY A 69 9.14 8.28 -7.30
C GLY A 69 8.49 7.55 -8.48
N ASP A 70 8.80 6.27 -8.64
CA ASP A 70 8.22 5.45 -9.73
C ASP A 70 7.06 4.61 -9.16
N PRO A 71 5.80 5.03 -9.35
CA PRO A 71 4.66 4.36 -8.73
C PRO A 71 4.45 2.94 -9.28
N ASP A 72 4.79 2.68 -10.55
CA ASP A 72 4.72 1.34 -11.12
C ASP A 72 5.72 0.40 -10.42
N LEU A 73 6.92 0.90 -10.13
CA LEU A 73 7.94 0.14 -9.40
C LEU A 73 7.66 0.02 -7.91
N ALA A 74 6.83 0.89 -7.34
CA ALA A 74 6.30 0.73 -5.99
C ALA A 74 5.15 -0.29 -5.95
N GLU A 75 4.31 -0.35 -6.98
CA GLU A 75 3.16 -1.24 -7.04
C GLU A 75 3.55 -2.72 -7.26
N ARG A 76 4.52 -3.00 -8.14
CA ARG A 76 4.90 -4.38 -8.48
C ARG A 76 5.32 -5.22 -7.25
N PRO A 77 6.21 -4.75 -6.36
CA PRO A 77 6.52 -5.45 -5.11
C PRO A 77 5.29 -5.69 -4.23
N LEU A 78 4.39 -4.69 -4.11
CA LEU A 78 3.16 -4.81 -3.33
C LEU A 78 2.23 -5.88 -3.91
N ARG A 79 2.08 -5.95 -5.24
CA ARG A 79 1.28 -7.01 -5.89
C ARG A 79 1.84 -8.40 -5.65
N LEU A 80 3.16 -8.57 -5.73
CA LEU A 80 3.80 -9.85 -5.41
C LEU A 80 3.62 -10.21 -3.93
N ALA A 81 3.79 -9.25 -3.02
CA ALA A 81 3.56 -9.46 -1.60
C ALA A 81 2.10 -9.82 -1.31
N ALA A 82 1.13 -9.09 -1.87
CA ALA A 82 -0.30 -9.31 -1.66
C ALA A 82 -0.78 -10.65 -2.24
N ALA A 83 -0.14 -11.14 -3.31
CA ALA A 83 -0.41 -12.47 -3.87
C ALA A 83 -0.13 -13.61 -2.88
N THR A 84 0.72 -13.39 -1.86
CA THR A 84 0.95 -14.38 -0.79
C THR A 84 -0.22 -14.51 0.19
N GLY A 85 -1.14 -13.53 0.19
CA GLY A 85 -2.25 -13.45 1.14
C GLY A 85 -1.88 -12.89 2.51
N ASP A 86 -0.66 -12.37 2.69
CA ASP A 86 -0.30 -11.63 3.91
C ASP A 86 -1.19 -10.39 4.04
N VAL A 87 -1.83 -10.25 5.20
CA VAL A 87 -2.81 -9.19 5.47
C VAL A 87 -2.20 -7.79 5.35
N ARG A 88 -0.94 -7.62 5.79
CA ARG A 88 -0.23 -6.33 5.69
C ARG A 88 0.02 -5.99 4.22
N ALA A 89 0.36 -6.99 3.41
CA ALA A 89 0.61 -6.77 1.99
C ALA A 89 -0.66 -6.42 1.21
N VAL A 90 -1.77 -7.08 1.51
CA VAL A 90 -3.08 -6.79 0.94
C VAL A 90 -3.51 -5.36 1.30
N GLU A 91 -3.39 -4.99 2.58
CA GLU A 91 -3.67 -3.64 3.05
C GLU A 91 -2.78 -2.60 2.38
N SER A 92 -1.46 -2.83 2.36
CA SER A 92 -0.50 -1.85 1.83
C SER A 92 -0.68 -1.63 0.33
N LEU A 93 -1.03 -2.67 -0.45
CA LEU A 93 -1.41 -2.51 -1.85
C LEU A 93 -2.69 -1.69 -2.01
N GLY A 94 -3.73 -2.00 -1.23
CA GLY A 94 -4.99 -1.25 -1.28
C GLY A 94 -4.80 0.23 -0.89
N SER A 95 -4.05 0.49 0.19
CA SER A 95 -3.71 1.84 0.63
C SER A 95 -2.86 2.59 -0.40
N PHE A 96 -1.88 1.93 -1.03
CA PHE A 96 -1.06 2.55 -2.07
C PHE A 96 -1.92 2.95 -3.28
N LEU A 97 -2.76 2.05 -3.78
CA LEU A 97 -3.65 2.34 -4.91
C LEU A 97 -4.61 3.49 -4.58
N LEU A 98 -5.17 3.50 -3.37
CA LEU A 98 -6.11 4.55 -2.96
C LEU A 98 -5.43 5.92 -2.83
N TRP A 99 -4.34 5.99 -2.06
CA TRP A 99 -3.80 7.28 -1.61
C TRP A 99 -2.64 7.80 -2.47
N ALA A 100 -1.81 6.91 -2.99
CA ALA A 100 -0.65 7.29 -3.79
C ALA A 100 -0.97 7.38 -5.29
N GLN A 101 -1.93 6.57 -5.75
CA GLN A 101 -2.31 6.51 -7.18
C GLN A 101 -3.67 7.13 -7.47
N ASP A 102 -4.46 7.47 -6.45
CA ASP A 102 -5.84 7.97 -6.60
C ASP A 102 -6.72 7.01 -7.43
N ASP A 103 -6.44 5.70 -7.34
CA ASP A 103 -7.13 4.64 -8.07
C ASP A 103 -8.01 3.82 -7.11
N GLY A 104 -9.13 4.42 -6.73
CA GLY A 104 -10.14 3.79 -5.87
C GLY A 104 -10.73 2.50 -6.47
N GLU A 105 -10.88 2.43 -7.80
CA GLU A 105 -11.41 1.23 -8.47
C GLU A 105 -10.46 0.04 -8.31
N ALA A 106 -9.15 0.25 -8.50
CA ALA A 106 -8.15 -0.79 -8.30
C ALA A 106 -7.94 -1.10 -6.80
N ALA A 107 -8.04 -0.11 -5.92
CA ALA A 107 -7.86 -0.27 -4.47
C ALA A 107 -8.95 -1.13 -3.83
N ARG A 108 -10.22 -0.88 -4.18
CA ARG A 108 -11.40 -1.49 -3.54
C ARG A 108 -11.33 -3.01 -3.37
N PRO A 109 -11.02 -3.83 -4.40
CA PRO A 109 -10.96 -5.28 -4.22
C PRO A 109 -9.88 -5.74 -3.23
N TRP A 110 -8.77 -5.00 -3.12
CA TRP A 110 -7.72 -5.30 -2.14
C TRP A 110 -8.13 -4.91 -0.73
N LEU A 111 -8.75 -3.74 -0.57
CA LEU A 111 -9.23 -3.30 0.74
C LEU A 111 -10.36 -4.20 1.25
N LEU A 112 -11.27 -4.64 0.37
CA LEU A 112 -12.29 -5.65 0.73
C LEU A 112 -11.65 -6.96 1.18
N ARG A 113 -10.63 -7.44 0.47
CA ARG A 113 -9.87 -8.63 0.89
C ARG A 113 -9.17 -8.43 2.23
N GLY A 114 -8.61 -7.25 2.50
CA GLY A 114 -8.02 -6.90 3.79
C GLY A 114 -9.05 -6.94 4.91
N ALA A 115 -10.23 -6.37 4.67
CA ALA A 115 -11.36 -6.42 5.60
C ALA A 115 -11.84 -7.86 5.87
N GLU A 116 -11.89 -8.73 4.85
CA GLU A 116 -12.20 -10.16 5.02
C GLU A 116 -11.16 -10.90 5.88
N LEU A 117 -9.91 -10.45 5.85
CA LEU A 117 -8.83 -10.95 6.70
C LEU A 117 -8.83 -10.32 8.11
N GLY A 118 -9.76 -9.41 8.40
CA GLY A 118 -9.89 -8.74 9.69
C GLY A 118 -8.99 -7.51 9.87
N ASP A 119 -8.46 -6.95 8.78
CA ASP A 119 -7.60 -5.77 8.85
C ASP A 119 -8.39 -4.49 9.09
N GLY A 120 -8.15 -3.85 10.25
CA GLY A 120 -8.82 -2.62 10.63
C GLY A 120 -8.41 -1.41 9.79
N ASN A 121 -7.20 -1.38 9.22
CA ASN A 121 -6.77 -0.26 8.36
C ASN A 121 -7.46 -0.34 6.99
N ALA A 122 -7.59 -1.53 6.42
CA ALA A 122 -8.33 -1.75 5.19
C ALA A 122 -9.81 -1.40 5.34
N MET A 123 -10.43 -1.74 6.47
CA MET A 123 -11.78 -1.30 6.80
C MET A 123 -11.87 0.23 6.94
N ALA A 124 -10.90 0.88 7.58
CA ALA A 124 -10.89 2.35 7.69
C ALA A 124 -10.78 3.01 6.31
N ASN A 125 -9.90 2.51 5.43
CA ASN A 125 -9.76 3.00 4.06
C ASN A 125 -11.05 2.80 3.23
N LEU A 126 -11.78 1.69 3.43
CA LEU A 126 -13.12 1.52 2.84
C LEU A 126 -14.13 2.54 3.38
N GLY A 127 -14.01 2.92 4.66
CA GLY A 127 -14.77 4.02 5.25
C GLY A 127 -14.45 5.35 4.59
N ASP A 128 -13.17 5.67 4.40
CA ASP A 128 -12.74 6.90 3.72
C ASP A 128 -13.26 6.94 2.27
N MET A 129 -13.18 5.82 1.54
CA MET A 129 -13.75 5.71 0.19
C MET A 129 -15.26 6.00 0.17
N SER A 130 -16.03 5.40 1.08
CA SER A 130 -17.47 5.62 1.15
C SER A 130 -17.82 7.06 1.55
N ASP A 131 -17.02 7.69 2.42
CA ASP A 131 -17.22 9.08 2.80
C ASP A 131 -16.94 10.04 1.62
N PHE A 132 -15.89 9.78 0.83
CA PHE A 132 -15.64 10.53 -0.42
C PHE A 132 -16.73 10.33 -1.48
N GLU A 133 -17.37 9.16 -1.49
CA GLU A 133 -18.53 8.86 -2.34
C GLU A 133 -19.85 9.46 -1.80
N GLU A 134 -19.79 10.21 -0.68
CA GLU A 134 -20.95 10.75 0.05
C GLU A 134 -21.94 9.67 0.53
N ASP A 135 -21.50 8.41 0.65
CA ASP A 135 -22.26 7.30 1.22
C ASP A 135 -21.97 7.16 2.72
N GLU A 136 -22.59 8.06 3.50
CA GLU A 136 -22.36 8.11 4.94
C GLU A 136 -22.81 6.85 5.70
N GLU A 137 -23.82 6.13 5.20
CA GLU A 137 -24.26 4.89 5.84
C GLU A 137 -23.17 3.82 5.70
N GLN A 138 -22.60 3.71 4.50
CA GLN A 138 -21.55 2.74 4.23
C GLN A 138 -20.23 3.12 4.91
N ALA A 139 -19.90 4.42 4.96
CA ALA A 139 -18.75 4.94 5.71
C ALA A 139 -18.87 4.62 7.20
N GLU A 140 -20.04 4.88 7.81
CA GLU A 140 -20.31 4.57 9.22
C GLU A 140 -20.12 3.08 9.51
N LEU A 141 -20.65 2.21 8.63
CA LEU A 141 -20.51 0.77 8.79
C LEU A 141 -19.04 0.34 8.76
N TRP A 142 -18.26 0.86 7.82
CA TRP A 142 -16.85 0.49 7.69
C TRP A 142 -16.00 1.02 8.84
N TYR A 143 -16.19 2.27 9.25
CA TYR A 143 -15.48 2.82 10.40
C TYR A 143 -15.83 2.09 11.69
N ALA A 144 -17.10 1.72 11.91
CA ALA A 144 -17.49 0.93 13.09
C ALA A 144 -16.78 -0.43 13.12
N ARG A 145 -16.72 -1.14 11.98
CA ARG A 145 -15.99 -2.42 11.87
C ARG A 145 -14.48 -2.24 12.06
N ALA A 146 -13.91 -1.15 11.55
CA ALA A 146 -12.50 -0.82 11.75
C ALA A 146 -12.18 -0.61 13.25
N VAL A 147 -13.05 0.09 13.99
CA VAL A 147 -12.92 0.26 15.44
C VAL A 147 -12.99 -1.09 16.17
N GLU A 148 -13.93 -1.96 15.81
CA GLU A 148 -14.02 -3.32 16.37
C GLU A 148 -12.75 -4.15 16.09
N ALA A 149 -12.10 -3.92 14.95
CA ALA A 149 -10.83 -4.53 14.57
C ALA A 149 -9.59 -3.83 15.18
N GLY A 150 -9.78 -2.80 16.02
CA GLY A 150 -8.71 -2.11 16.74
C GLY A 150 -8.07 -0.93 16.01
N ASN A 151 -8.67 -0.44 14.93
CA ASN A 151 -8.23 0.81 14.30
C ASN A 151 -8.74 2.02 15.09
N GLU A 152 -7.84 2.68 15.81
CA GLU A 152 -8.18 3.84 16.64
C GLU A 152 -8.53 5.08 15.82
N ARG A 153 -7.92 5.27 14.63
CA ARG A 153 -8.22 6.41 13.74
C ARG A 153 -9.69 6.41 13.33
N ALA A 154 -10.24 5.25 12.97
CA ALA A 154 -11.62 5.11 12.55
C ALA A 154 -12.62 5.56 13.61
N GLY A 155 -12.26 5.53 14.90
CA GLY A 155 -13.11 6.04 15.97
C GLY A 155 -13.31 7.56 15.89
N ALA A 156 -12.28 8.31 15.49
CA ALA A 156 -12.36 9.74 15.28
C ALA A 156 -13.23 10.09 14.06
N GLU A 157 -13.02 9.38 12.94
CA GLU A 157 -13.80 9.59 11.71
C GLU A 157 -15.28 9.26 11.93
N LEU A 158 -15.57 8.15 12.62
CA LEU A 158 -16.93 7.76 12.98
C LEU A 158 -17.65 8.81 13.84
N ALA A 159 -16.94 9.41 14.79
CA ALA A 159 -17.50 10.48 15.62
C ALA A 159 -17.77 11.75 14.80
N ALA A 160 -16.84 12.15 13.94
CA ALA A 160 -16.97 13.32 13.08
C ALA A 160 -18.15 13.17 12.10
N LEU A 161 -18.32 11.98 11.51
CA LEU A 161 -19.42 11.67 10.59
C LEU A 161 -20.78 11.83 11.27
N ARG A 162 -20.92 11.28 12.49
CA ARG A 162 -22.17 11.38 13.27
C ARG A 162 -22.49 12.81 13.69
N GLU A 163 -21.50 13.56 14.16
CA GLU A 163 -21.69 14.97 14.52
C GLU A 163 -22.10 15.82 13.31
N LEU A 164 -21.51 15.55 12.14
CA LEU A 164 -21.88 16.25 10.92
C LEU A 164 -23.33 15.95 10.51
N ARG A 165 -23.78 14.70 10.63
CA ARG A 165 -25.17 14.32 10.35
C ARG A 165 -26.15 15.00 11.31
N GLU A 166 -25.89 14.97 12.61
CA GLU A 166 -26.72 15.64 13.62
C GLU A 166 -26.86 17.15 13.35
N ARG A 167 -25.78 17.82 12.94
CA ARG A 167 -25.81 19.26 12.60
C ARG A 167 -26.64 19.58 11.36
N ARG A 168 -26.79 18.65 10.42
CA ARG A 168 -27.63 18.84 9.21
C ARG A 168 -29.10 18.59 9.50
N GLU A 169 -29.40 17.79 10.52
CA GLU A 169 -30.76 17.43 10.93
C GLU A 169 -31.37 18.41 11.96
N SER A 170 -30.55 19.29 12.56
CA SER A 170 -30.96 20.34 13.50
C SER A 170 -31.38 21.65 12.82
#